data_AF-A0A3P6BLE2-F1
#
_entry.id   AF-A0A3P6BLE2-F1
#
_cell.length_a   1.000
_cell.length_b   1.000
_cell.length_c   1.000
_cell.angle_alpha   90.00
_cell.angle_beta   90.00
_cell.angle_gamma   90.00
#
_symmetry.space_group_name_H-M   'P 1'
#
loop_
_entity.id
_entity.type
_entity.pdbx_description
1 polymer ?
#
loop_
_entity_poly.entity_id
_entity_poly.type
_entity_poly.pdbx_seq_one_letter_code
_entity_poly.pdbx_strand_id
1 'polypeptide(L)'
;MCSAFLWSGSPTQTHKAKVSWADVCYPKEEGGLGVRRLRDTSKVYALRLIWRLFTQSTSLWVCWIKHYLLRQNSFWDVRDDSQGSWMWRKLLKLRDLAYEF
;
A
#
# COMPACT_ATOMS: atom_id res chain seq x y z
N MET A 1 5.14 15.28 18.22
CA MET A 1 6.36 16.09 17.96
C MET A 1 6.50 16.58 16.52
N CYS A 2 6.17 15.82 15.46
CA CYS A 2 6.38 16.29 14.07
C CYS A 2 5.23 17.10 13.43
N SER A 3 4.04 17.13 14.02
CA SER A 3 2.89 17.84 13.43
C SER A 3 3.05 19.37 13.47
N ALA A 4 3.76 19.90 14.47
CA ALA A 4 4.00 21.34 14.56
C ALA A 4 4.97 21.82 13.47
N PHE A 5 6.06 21.09 13.25
CA PHE A 5 7.02 21.35 12.18
C PHE A 5 6.38 21.34 10.79
N LEU A 6 5.51 20.35 10.53
CA LEU A 6 4.90 20.19 9.21
C LEU A 6 3.73 21.16 8.94
N TRP A 7 3.00 21.58 9.97
CA TRP A 7 1.68 22.20 9.77
C TRP A 7 1.45 23.52 10.51
N SER A 8 2.23 23.86 11.54
CA SER A 8 1.99 25.07 12.35
C SER A 8 3.20 25.97 12.56
N GLY A 9 4.43 25.56 12.20
CA GLY A 9 5.65 26.38 12.31
C GLY A 9 6.11 26.68 13.75
N SER A 10 5.23 26.63 14.74
CA SER A 10 5.50 26.78 16.17
C SER A 10 4.59 25.87 17.02
N PRO A 11 5.07 25.35 18.18
CA PRO A 11 4.24 24.61 19.14
C PRO A 11 3.13 25.44 19.79
N THR A 12 3.25 26.77 19.78
CA THR A 12 2.28 27.69 20.41
C THR A 12 1.19 28.16 19.46
N GLN A 13 1.30 27.86 18.16
CA GLN A 13 0.31 28.22 17.15
C GLN A 13 -0.77 27.13 17.00
N THR A 14 -2.02 27.52 17.20
CA THR A 14 -3.19 26.62 17.11
C THR A 14 -3.72 26.46 15.69
N HIS A 15 -3.42 27.40 14.79
CA HIS A 15 -3.83 27.34 13.39
C HIS A 15 -2.87 26.47 12.57
N LYS A 16 -3.42 25.53 11.81
CA LYS A 16 -2.65 24.62 10.94
C LYS A 16 -2.89 24.98 9.48
N ALA A 17 -1.83 25.17 8.72
CA ALA A 17 -1.94 25.29 7.27
C ALA A 17 -2.40 23.94 6.70
N LYS A 18 -3.54 23.93 6.00
CA LYS A 18 -3.99 22.73 5.27
C LYS A 18 -3.34 22.76 3.89
N VAL A 19 -2.29 21.98 3.69
CA VAL A 19 -1.69 21.76 2.36
C VAL A 19 -2.21 20.45 1.80
N SER A 20 -2.50 20.40 0.50
CA SER A 20 -2.95 19.16 -0.11
C SER A 20 -1.83 18.13 -0.13
N TRP A 21 -2.16 16.84 0.05
CA TRP A 21 -1.16 15.77 -0.05
C TRP A 21 -0.56 15.68 -1.46
N ALA A 22 -1.28 16.13 -2.49
CA ALA A 22 -0.75 16.16 -3.85
C ALA A 22 0.43 17.13 -3.93
N ASP A 23 0.29 18.33 -3.38
CA ASP A 23 1.31 19.37 -3.43
C ASP A 23 2.58 18.97 -2.65
N VAL A 24 2.39 18.34 -1.49
CA VAL A 24 3.49 17.85 -0.66
C VAL A 24 4.34 16.79 -1.39
N CYS A 25 3.74 16.04 -2.32
CA CYS A 25 4.45 14.98 -3.04
C CYS A 25 5.25 15.48 -4.26
N TYR A 26 5.11 16.74 -4.66
CA TYR A 26 5.95 17.29 -5.73
C TYR A 26 7.43 17.30 -5.30
N PRO A 27 8.36 17.23 -6.28
CA PRO A 27 9.78 17.46 -6.03
C PRO A 27 10.03 18.78 -5.30
N LYS A 28 11.16 18.87 -4.60
CA LYS A 28 11.52 20.10 -3.87
C LYS A 28 11.76 21.27 -4.83
N GLU A 29 12.25 20.96 -6.02
CA GLU A 29 12.49 21.87 -7.14
C GLU A 29 11.18 22.48 -7.67
N GLU A 30 10.05 21.79 -7.49
CA GLU A 30 8.71 22.23 -7.89
C GLU A 30 7.90 22.79 -6.69
N GLY A 31 8.55 23.03 -5.54
CA GLY A 31 7.92 23.59 -4.35
C GLY A 31 7.21 22.59 -3.44
N GLY A 32 7.33 21.29 -3.70
CA GLY A 32 6.85 20.23 -2.80
C GLY A 32 7.88 19.79 -1.75
N LEU A 33 7.58 18.73 -0.99
CA LEU A 33 8.51 18.15 -0.02
C LEU A 33 9.27 16.92 -0.55
N GLY A 34 8.99 16.48 -1.78
CA GLY A 34 9.59 15.30 -2.40
C GLY A 34 9.16 13.98 -1.74
N VAL A 35 8.04 13.99 -1.00
CA VAL A 35 7.53 12.79 -0.33
C VAL A 35 6.84 11.89 -1.34
N ARG A 36 7.05 10.57 -1.27
CA ARG A 36 6.36 9.65 -2.17
C ARG A 36 4.86 9.63 -1.89
N ARG A 37 4.06 9.64 -2.96
CA ARG A 37 2.61 9.44 -2.86
C ARG A 37 2.33 8.10 -2.19
N LEU A 38 1.69 8.16 -1.02
CA LEU A 38 1.41 6.98 -0.20
C LEU A 38 0.52 5.99 -0.96
N ARG A 39 -0.48 6.48 -1.70
CA ARG A 39 -1.39 5.66 -2.51
C ARG A 39 -0.63 4.81 -3.53
N ASP A 40 0.31 5.41 -4.25
CA ASP A 40 1.12 4.73 -5.27
C ASP A 40 2.07 3.73 -4.60
N THR A 41 2.71 4.16 -3.52
CA THR A 41 3.65 3.33 -2.76
C THR A 41 2.96 2.09 -2.17
N SER A 42 1.78 2.25 -1.57
CA SER A 42 0.97 1.13 -1.06
C SER A 42 0.55 0.18 -2.19
N LYS A 43 0.23 0.72 -3.37
CA LYS A 43 -0.12 -0.09 -4.55
C LYS A 43 1.06 -0.93 -5.03
N VAL A 44 2.26 -0.32 -5.15
CA VAL A 44 3.49 -1.02 -5.52
C VAL A 44 3.84 -2.13 -4.50
N TYR A 45 3.73 -1.85 -3.20
CA TYR A 45 4.00 -2.87 -2.19
C TYR A 45 3.00 -4.03 -2.24
N ALA A 46 1.71 -3.75 -2.51
CA ALA A 46 0.72 -4.79 -2.69
C ALA A 46 1.01 -5.66 -3.92
N LEU A 47 1.36 -5.06 -5.06
CA LEU A 47 1.78 -5.80 -6.26
C LEU A 47 3.03 -6.65 -5.99
N ARG A 48 3.99 -6.13 -5.23
CA ARG A 48 5.17 -6.90 -4.80
C ARG A 48 4.81 -8.10 -3.93
N LEU A 49 3.78 -8.00 -3.08
CA LEU A 49 3.28 -9.13 -2.30
C LEU A 49 2.60 -10.17 -3.19
N ILE A 50 1.84 -9.75 -4.20
CA ILE A 50 1.25 -10.65 -5.20
C ILE A 50 2.36 -11.40 -5.93
N TRP A 51 3.37 -10.70 -6.44
CA TRP A 51 4.53 -11.29 -7.09
C TRP A 51 5.22 -12.37 -6.22
N ARG A 52 5.40 -12.09 -4.92
CA ARG A 52 5.99 -13.06 -3.97
C ARG A 52 5.19 -14.35 -3.83
N LEU A 53 3.87 -14.34 -4.02
CA LEU A 53 3.06 -15.57 -4.00
C LEU A 53 3.51 -16.56 -5.07
N PHE A 54 4.02 -16.05 -6.19
CA PHE A 54 4.46 -16.82 -7.35
C PHE A 54 5.97 -17.10 -7.35
N THR A 55 6.80 -16.14 -6.92
CA THR A 55 8.26 -16.30 -7.01
C THR A 55 8.94 -16.82 -5.75
N GLN A 56 8.32 -16.72 -4.58
CA GLN A 56 8.97 -17.03 -3.30
C GLN A 56 8.13 -18.02 -2.47
N SER A 57 8.01 -19.25 -2.98
CA SER A 57 7.21 -20.32 -2.36
C SER A 57 7.67 -20.74 -0.96
N THR A 58 8.90 -20.41 -0.55
CA THR A 58 9.48 -20.79 0.76
C THR A 58 9.22 -19.80 1.90
N SER A 59 8.68 -18.62 1.61
CA SER A 59 8.35 -17.66 2.66
C SER A 59 7.22 -18.21 3.53
N LEU A 60 7.36 -18.15 4.87
CA LEU A 60 6.32 -18.56 5.81
C LEU A 60 4.97 -17.90 5.53
N TRP A 61 4.99 -16.61 5.16
CA TRP A 61 3.79 -15.89 4.78
C TRP A 61 3.13 -16.49 3.52
N VAL A 62 3.93 -16.82 2.49
CA VAL A 62 3.42 -17.44 1.26
C VAL A 62 2.89 -18.85 1.54
N CYS A 63 3.58 -19.65 2.33
CA CYS A 63 3.12 -20.98 2.76
C CYS A 63 1.78 -20.89 3.49
N TRP A 64 1.65 -19.95 4.43
CA TRP A 64 0.41 -19.74 5.18
C TRP A 64 -0.73 -19.31 4.26
N ILE A 65 -0.50 -18.33 3.37
CA ILE A 65 -1.52 -17.89 2.40
C ILE A 65 -1.94 -19.05 1.50
N LYS A 66 -0.99 -19.83 0.99
CA LYS A 66 -1.27 -21.01 0.16
C LYS A 66 -2.11 -22.04 0.90
N HIS A 67 -1.76 -22.35 2.15
CA HIS A 67 -2.46 -23.37 2.92
C HIS A 67 -3.86 -22.94 3.36
N TYR A 68 -4.02 -21.71 3.86
CA TYR A 68 -5.26 -21.28 4.52
C TYR A 68 -6.22 -20.50 3.62
N LEU A 69 -5.70 -19.63 2.73
CA LEU A 69 -6.52 -18.75 1.90
C LEU A 69 -6.70 -19.27 0.48
N LEU A 70 -5.62 -19.69 -0.19
CA LEU A 70 -5.71 -20.23 -1.55
C LEU A 70 -6.20 -21.69 -1.54
N ARG A 71 -5.71 -22.48 -0.58
CA ARG A 71 -5.92 -23.94 -0.48
C ARG A 71 -5.47 -24.63 -1.76
N GLN A 72 -6.41 -25.04 -2.61
CA GLN A 72 -6.16 -25.70 -3.90
C GLN A 72 -6.55 -24.81 -5.09
N ASN A 73 -6.99 -23.57 -4.82
CA ASN A 73 -7.40 -22.63 -5.86
C ASN A 73 -6.22 -21.77 -6.30
N SER A 74 -6.29 -21.33 -7.56
CA SER A 74 -5.40 -20.29 -8.08
C SER A 74 -5.69 -18.95 -7.40
N PHE A 75 -4.66 -18.12 -7.24
CA PHE A 75 -4.85 -16.74 -6.77
C PHE A 75 -5.85 -15.97 -7.64
N TRP A 76 -5.95 -16.28 -8.93
CA TRP A 76 -6.83 -15.58 -9.87
C TRP A 76 -8.31 -15.93 -9.67
N ASP A 77 -8.61 -17.16 -9.24
CA ASP A 77 -9.98 -17.71 -9.20
C ASP A 77 -10.64 -17.61 -7.81
N VAL A 78 -9.85 -17.34 -6.76
CA VAL A 78 -10.37 -17.23 -5.39
C VAL A 78 -11.36 -16.09 -5.27
N ARG A 79 -12.53 -16.31 -4.68
CA ARG A 79 -13.51 -15.24 -4.43
C ARG A 79 -13.02 -14.31 -3.31
N ASP A 80 -13.39 -13.03 -3.38
CA ASP A 80 -13.30 -12.11 -2.23
C ASP A 80 -14.45 -12.47 -1.26
N ASP A 81 -14.30 -13.60 -0.58
CA ASP A 81 -15.12 -13.90 0.58
C ASP A 81 -14.58 -13.12 1.79
N SER A 82 -15.41 -12.90 2.80
CA SER A 82 -15.01 -12.16 4.00
C SER A 82 -13.89 -12.83 4.82
N GLN A 83 -13.32 -13.93 4.31
CA GLN A 83 -12.22 -14.66 4.91
C GLN A 83 -10.89 -13.99 4.56
N GLY A 84 -10.04 -13.85 5.57
CA GLY A 84 -8.71 -13.26 5.43
C GLY A 84 -8.63 -11.79 5.82
N SER A 85 -7.40 -11.28 5.82
CA SER A 85 -7.10 -9.94 6.32
C SER A 85 -7.58 -8.85 5.35
N TRP A 86 -7.68 -7.61 5.84
CA TRP A 86 -7.88 -6.45 4.96
C TRP A 86 -6.83 -6.38 3.85
N MET A 87 -5.57 -6.74 4.17
CA MET A 87 -4.49 -6.77 3.18
C MET A 87 -4.77 -7.82 2.09
N TRP A 88 -5.22 -9.02 2.46
CA TRP A 88 -5.56 -10.06 1.48
C TRP A 88 -6.59 -9.58 0.47
N ARG A 89 -7.70 -9.01 0.96
CA ARG A 89 -8.75 -8.44 0.10
C ARG A 89 -8.23 -7.31 -0.78
N LYS A 90 -7.29 -6.51 -0.28
CA LYS A 90 -6.61 -5.50 -1.08
C LYS A 90 -5.77 -6.11 -2.21
N LEU A 91 -5.12 -7.25 -1.98
CA LEU A 91 -4.40 -7.98 -3.04
C LEU A 91 -5.37 -8.52 -4.10
N LEU A 92 -6.51 -9.10 -3.69
CA LEU A 92 -7.50 -9.62 -4.64
C LEU A 92 -8.04 -8.51 -5.57
N LYS A 93 -8.28 -7.33 -5.03
CA LYS A 93 -8.72 -6.14 -5.81
C LYS A 93 -7.67 -5.58 -6.76
N LEU A 94 -6.42 -6.03 -6.67
CA LEU A 94 -5.32 -5.61 -7.55
C LEU A 94 -4.94 -6.70 -8.56
N ARG A 95 -5.71 -7.79 -8.65
CA ARG A 95 -5.45 -8.90 -9.59
C ARG A 95 -5.38 -8.45 -11.03
N ASP A 96 -6.39 -7.73 -11.51
CA ASP A 96 -6.49 -7.35 -12.92
C ASP A 96 -5.25 -6.57 -13.35
N LEU A 97 -4.82 -5.63 -12.50
CA LEU A 97 -3.60 -4.88 -12.72
C LEU A 97 -2.34 -5.76 -12.62
N ALA A 98 -2.29 -6.69 -11.67
CA ALA A 98 -1.14 -7.58 -11.52
C ALA A 98 -1.00 -8.55 -12.71
N TYR A 99 -2.08 -8.82 -13.44
CA TYR A 99 -2.09 -9.67 -14.62
C TYR A 99 -1.52 -8.98 -15.87
N GLU A 100 -1.49 -7.65 -15.88
CA GLU A 100 -0.91 -6.85 -16.97
C GLU A 100 0.63 -6.89 -17.00
N PHE A 101 1.28 -7.41 -15.96
CA PHE A 101 2.74 -7.47 -15.79
C PHE A 101 3.24 -8.91 -15.69
#